data_AF-A0A0R2MS35-F1
#
_entry.id   AF-A0A0R2MS35-F1
#
_cell.length_a   1.000
_cell.length_b   1.000
_cell.length_c   1.000
_cell.angle_alpha   90.00
_cell.angle_beta   90.00
_cell.angle_gamma   90.00
#
_symmetry.space_group_name_H-M   'P 1'
#
loop_
_entity.id
_entity.type
_entity.pdbx_description
1 polymer ?
#
loop_
_entity_poly.entity_id
_entity_poly.type
_entity_poly.pdbx_seq_one_letter_code
_entity_poly.pdbx_strand_id
1 'polypeptide(L)' 'MLAGKNVIIAAHGNSLRALTKYIENISDEDIINLEMATGEPVVYDFDEKLNVTSKEKLGK' A
#
# COMPACT_ATOMS: atom_id res chain seq x y z
N MET A 1 -10.07 -0.98 -7.45
CA MET A 1 -11.49 -1.34 -7.22
C MET A 1 -12.46 -0.96 -8.33
N LEU A 2 -12.07 -0.30 -9.43
CA LEU A 2 -13.00 0.21 -10.47
C LEU A 2 -13.92 -0.83 -11.13
N ALA A 3 -13.56 -2.12 -11.06
CA ALA A 3 -14.41 -3.24 -11.49
C ALA A 3 -15.13 -3.95 -10.31
N GLY A 4 -15.18 -3.34 -9.14
CA GLY A 4 -15.75 -3.89 -7.90
C GLY A 4 -14.98 -5.08 -7.29
N LYS A 5 -13.71 -5.28 -7.66
CA LYS A 5 -12.92 -6.44 -7.22
C LYS A 5 -11.97 -6.11 -6.08
N ASN A 6 -11.87 -7.04 -5.14
CA ASN A 6 -10.80 -7.09 -4.14
C ASN A 6 -9.55 -7.72 -4.77
N VAL A 7 -8.39 -7.07 -4.61
CA VAL A 7 -7.14 -7.46 -5.26
C VAL A 7 -6.08 -7.74 -4.19
N ILE A 8 -5.38 -8.86 -4.32
CA ILE A 8 -4.21 -9.19 -3.51
C ILE A 8 -2.97 -9.02 -4.40
N ILE A 9 -1.95 -8.36 -3.88
CA ILE A 9 -0.65 -8.18 -4.54
C ILE A 9 0.42 -8.82 -3.67
N ALA A 10 1.03 -9.90 -4.16
CA ALA A 10 2.19 -10.53 -3.54
C ALA A 10 3.43 -10.23 -4.39
N ALA A 11 4.39 -9.50 -3.83
CA ALA A 11 5.59 -9.04 -4.52
C ALA A 11 6.77 -8.85 -3.55
N HIS A 12 7.88 -8.31 -4.05
CA HIS A 12 9.08 -8.02 -3.26
C HIS A 12 9.03 -6.61 -2.65
N GLY A 13 9.84 -6.39 -1.60
CA GLY A 13 9.84 -5.15 -0.81
C GLY A 13 10.02 -3.86 -1.62
N ASN A 14 10.92 -3.83 -2.62
CA ASN A 14 11.13 -2.62 -3.41
C ASN A 14 9.94 -2.29 -4.32
N SER A 15 9.31 -3.30 -4.91
CA SER A 15 8.10 -3.11 -5.74
C SER A 15 6.92 -2.66 -4.89
N LEU A 16 6.74 -3.26 -3.72
CA LEU A 16 5.69 -2.84 -2.78
C LEU A 16 5.96 -1.43 -2.24
N ARG A 17 7.21 -1.08 -1.92
CA ARG A 17 7.60 0.28 -1.50
C ARG A 17 7.29 1.31 -2.58
N ALA A 18 7.60 1.01 -3.84
CA ALA A 18 7.28 1.90 -4.96
C ALA A 18 5.76 2.09 -5.12
N LEU A 19 4.98 1.01 -4.97
CA LEU A 19 3.52 1.08 -5.01
C LEU A 19 2.97 1.90 -3.83
N THR A 20 3.44 1.63 -2.61
CA THR A 20 3.06 2.37 -1.41
C THR A 20 3.40 3.85 -1.54
N LYS A 21 4.59 4.19 -2.06
CA LYS A 21 4.97 5.58 -2.34
C LYS A 21 3.92 6.29 -3.20
N TYR A 22 3.50 5.64 -4.29
CA TYR A 22 2.55 6.19 -5.23
C TYR A 22 1.15 6.38 -4.62
N ILE A 23 0.60 5.35 -3.98
CA ILE A 23 -0.78 5.40 -3.46
C ILE A 23 -0.92 6.27 -2.20
N GLU A 24 0.13 6.39 -1.39
CA GLU A 24 0.16 7.25 -0.20
C GLU A 24 0.73 8.65 -0.48
N ASN A 25 1.15 8.94 -1.72
CA ASN A 25 1.82 10.18 -2.12
C ASN A 25 3.03 10.54 -1.23
N ILE A 26 3.86 9.53 -0.90
CA ILE A 26 5.06 9.72 -0.09
C ILE A 26 6.14 10.41 -0.93
N SER A 27 6.82 11.39 -0.33
CA SER A 27 7.93 12.12 -0.95
C SER A 27 9.15 11.21 -1.21
N ASP A 28 10.08 11.65 -2.05
CA ASP A 28 11.35 10.93 -2.27
C ASP A 28 12.24 10.96 -1.02
N GLU A 29 12.08 11.97 -0.18
CA GLU A 29 12.81 12.12 1.07
C GLU A 29 12.26 11.21 2.16
N ASP A 30 10.93 11.01 2.21
CA ASP A 30 10.28 10.22 3.27
C ASP A 30 10.28 8.72 2.97
N ILE A 31 10.32 8.33 1.69
CA ILE A 31 10.22 6.91 1.28
C ILE A 31 11.38 6.06 1.81
N ILE A 32 12.53 6.68 2.11
CA ILE A 32 13.70 6.01 2.69
C ILE A 32 13.40 5.44 4.08
N ASN A 33 12.45 6.05 4.80
CA ASN A 33 12.06 5.68 6.16
C ASN A 33 10.90 4.67 6.18
N LEU A 34 10.37 4.29 5.01
CA LEU A 34 9.27 3.33 4.93
C LEU A 34 9.77 1.89 5.16
N GLU A 35 9.48 1.38 6.35
CA GLU A 35 9.70 -0.02 6.71
C GLU A 35 8.56 -0.92 6.24
N MET A 36 8.92 -2.03 5.58
CA MET A 36 7.99 -3.08 5.17
C MET A 36 8.43 -4.41 5.79
N ALA A 37 7.66 -4.90 6.74
CA ALA A 37 7.90 -6.19 7.35
C ALA A 37 7.59 -7.32 6.36
N THR A 38 8.41 -8.38 6.36
CA THR A 38 8.17 -9.54 5.52
C THR A 38 6.98 -10.33 6.08
N GLY A 39 6.01 -10.64 5.24
CA GLY A 39 4.85 -11.46 5.62
C GLY A 39 3.79 -10.75 6.46
N GLU A 40 3.87 -9.41 6.63
CA GLU A 40 2.82 -8.60 7.26
C GLU A 40 1.82 -8.14 6.18
N PRO A 41 0.55 -8.58 6.21
CA PRO A 41 -0.46 -8.09 5.28
C PRO A 41 -0.82 -6.63 5.59
N VAL A 42 -0.88 -5.81 4.53
CA VAL A 42 -1.36 -4.42 4.61
C VAL A 42 -2.60 -4.30 3.74
N VAL A 43 -3.69 -3.83 4.33
CA VAL A 43 -4.98 -3.61 3.67
C VAL A 43 -5.16 -2.12 3.41
N TYR A 44 -5.58 -1.80 2.20
CA TYR A 44 -5.89 -0.45 1.75
C TYR A 44 -7.31 -0.39 1.24
N ASP A 45 -8.10 0.52 1.79
CA ASP A 45 -9.36 0.92 1.19
C ASP A 45 -9.16 2.15 0.32
N PHE A 46 -9.93 2.22 -0.77
CA PHE A 46 -9.87 3.28 -1.75
C PHE A 46 -11.26 3.84 -2.03
N ASP A 47 -11.33 5.14 -2.32
CA ASP A 47 -12.51 5.75 -2.91
C ASP A 47 -12.62 5.47 -4.42
N GLU A 48 -13.68 5.98 -5.06
CA GLU A 48 -13.92 5.84 -6.50
C GLU A 48 -12.82 6.47 -7.37
N LYS A 49 -12.02 7.38 -6.82
CA LYS A 49 -10.91 8.07 -7.49
C LYS A 49 -9.55 7.45 -7.16
N LEU A 50 -9.53 6.30 -6.47
CA LEU A 50 -8.33 5.60 -6.02
C LEU A 50 -7.49 6.38 -5.00
N ASN A 51 -8.11 7.28 -4.24
CA ASN A 51 -7.47 7.86 -3.06
C ASN A 51 -7.59 6.88 -1.89
N VAL A 52 -6.51 6.70 -1.13
CA VAL A 52 -6.52 5.86 0.07
C VAL A 52 -7.44 6.50 1.12
N THR A 53 -8.43 5.74 1.59
CA THR A 53 -9.36 6.16 2.65
C THR A 53 -9.03 5.51 3.99
N SER A 54 -8.45 4.31 3.98
CA SER A 54 -8.01 3.59 5.17
C SER A 54 -6.74 2.77 4.87
N LYS A 55 -5.96 2.54 5.93
CA LYS A 55 -4.79 1.65 5.92
C LYS A 55 -4.75 0.87 7.21
N GLU A 56 -4.70 -0.44 7.12
CA GLU A 56 -4.61 -1.35 8.25
C GLU A 56 -3.48 -2.36 8.04
N LYS A 57 -2.71 -2.63 9.09
CA LYS A 57 -1.76 -3.75 9.12
C LYS A 57 -2.40 -4.89 9.89
N LEU A 58 -2.56 -6.04 9.24
CA LEU A 58 -3.11 -7.22 9.89
C LEU A 58 -1.99 -7.98 10.58
N GLY A 59 -2.15 -8.29 11.87
CA GLY A 59 -1.16 -9.09 12.63
C GLY A 59 -0.60 -8.44 13.89
N LYS A 60 -1.26 -7.42 14.44
CA LYS A 60 -1.16 -7.06 15.86
C LYS A 60 -2.51 -7.11 16.54
#